data_AF-A0A6P2D6A5-F1
#
_entry.id   AF-A0A6P2D6A5-F1
#
_cell.length_a   1.000
_cell.length_b   1.000
_cell.length_c   1.000
_cell.angle_alpha   90.00
_cell.angle_beta   90.00
_cell.angle_gamma   90.00
#
_symmetry.space_group_name_H-M   'P 1'
#
loop_
_entity.id
_entity.type
_entity.pdbx_description
1 polymer ?
#
loop_
_entity_poly.entity_id
_entity_poly.type
_entity_poly.pdbx_seq_one_letter_code
_entity_poly.pdbx_strand_id
1 'polypeptide(L)'
;MNLNMPPPAIVKAVEESVTVFFTGSCGLAIAPEAPAGDQPPGIMSTISFRGDEHWYFALAFCEDEAVTIARAFAGFDIPFDSPDMGDVVGEMVNVIAGDISARLGKVGIAAQMSLPTTVRGDPIPVPPGAPTARLTFSGPAGACWLNLVGPHTVAGSDTTDSGPAHSEAAELLPAPRSQESAPTACEEAVAVPFTSRAWAAEAEPEFVEQNVAGLLPQETDELPLTGSPAAPANRSIGPIRALGRWLLYLALAFACGGSGVLAGVLLMRAGPMPDEPTLPASHANKPSTGPKSPVPRIDALVRSGRFAEGLRECLGAPRNGPGASETALALREGLCLEGTGLWWEASNAYQKAEDDPNVAVAVAALLGRARCAAQQGSYTLARALTRRVVFRSGHPGCHGLEVREEAQYLRSKIDALESGAAPLHAGVLAQPLPSTSACNCLDWLERAPAEPVPGPSRDVLEVHRAFTGSEVLRVTVRLTPRPAIAVLRALGSAAGWKVQASDSVLALLKAPVGPLEVDHVPVSELLGVLTEGTGVAWVIQSDGLFLTQRERGDVLP
;
A
#
# COMPACT_ATOMS: atom_id res chain seq x y z
N MET A 1 -3.63 34.16 20.29
CA MET A 1 -3.38 33.81 18.88
C MET A 1 -3.45 32.29 18.79
N ASN A 2 -4.33 31.73 17.96
CA ASN A 2 -4.49 30.28 17.81
C ASN A 2 -3.27 29.72 17.07
N LEU A 3 -2.37 29.05 17.80
CA LEU A 3 -1.09 28.53 17.30
C LEU A 3 -1.23 27.31 16.37
N ASN A 4 -2.45 26.86 16.06
CA ASN A 4 -2.72 25.63 15.31
C ASN A 4 -3.38 25.89 13.95
N MET A 5 -3.06 26.99 13.29
CA MET A 5 -3.53 27.27 11.93
C MET A 5 -2.42 27.00 10.91
N PRO A 6 -2.72 26.37 9.76
CA PRO A 6 -1.78 26.31 8.64
C PRO A 6 -1.34 27.72 8.22
N PRO A 7 -0.17 27.88 7.55
CA PRO A 7 0.30 29.19 7.10
C PRO A 7 -0.78 29.96 6.33
N PRO A 8 -1.01 31.26 6.63
CA PRO A 8 -2.10 32.02 6.02
C PRO A 8 -2.07 32.05 4.48
N ALA A 9 -0.88 32.01 3.88
CA ALA A 9 -0.72 31.95 2.43
C ALA A 9 -1.27 30.64 1.84
N ILE A 10 -1.07 29.50 2.52
CA ILE A 10 -1.59 28.20 2.12
C ILE A 10 -3.11 28.19 2.27
N VAL A 11 -3.62 28.60 3.43
CA VAL A 11 -5.07 28.67 3.68
C VAL A 11 -5.77 29.51 2.60
N LYS A 12 -5.23 30.70 2.31
CA LYS A 12 -5.77 31.60 1.29
C LYS A 12 -5.72 30.96 -0.11
N ALA A 13 -4.61 30.33 -0.50
CA ALA A 13 -4.49 29.69 -1.81
C ALA A 13 -5.49 28.54 -1.98
N VAL A 14 -5.67 27.72 -0.94
CA VAL A 14 -6.66 26.64 -0.90
C VAL A 14 -8.07 27.19 -0.99
N GLU A 15 -8.44 28.16 -0.16
CA GLU A 15 -9.77 28.77 -0.13
C GLU A 15 -10.13 29.38 -1.49
N GLU A 16 -9.25 30.18 -2.09
CA GLU A 16 -9.49 30.80 -3.39
C GLU A 16 -9.64 29.75 -4.50
N SER A 17 -8.76 28.73 -4.52
CA SER A 17 -8.78 27.71 -5.57
C SER A 17 -10.05 26.85 -5.51
N VAL A 18 -10.39 26.38 -4.32
CA VAL A 18 -11.57 25.55 -4.07
C VAL A 18 -12.85 26.34 -4.35
N THR A 19 -12.89 27.62 -3.96
CA THR A 19 -14.02 28.52 -4.27
C THR A 19 -14.22 28.69 -5.76
N VAL A 20 -13.14 28.98 -6.51
CA VAL A 20 -13.21 29.13 -7.97
C VAL A 20 -13.70 27.84 -8.61
N PHE A 21 -13.16 26.69 -8.19
CA PHE A 21 -13.55 25.39 -8.71
C PHE A 21 -15.03 25.09 -8.45
N PHE A 22 -15.47 25.12 -7.19
CA PHE A 22 -16.83 24.70 -6.84
C PHE A 22 -17.91 25.70 -7.31
N THR A 23 -17.60 27.00 -7.29
CA THR A 23 -18.53 28.01 -7.84
C THR A 23 -18.65 27.86 -9.36
N GLY A 24 -17.53 27.66 -10.06
CA GLY A 24 -17.51 27.60 -11.52
C GLY A 24 -18.00 26.27 -12.11
N SER A 25 -17.63 25.15 -11.49
CA SER A 25 -17.88 23.81 -12.00
C SER A 25 -19.15 23.18 -11.43
N CYS A 26 -19.50 23.49 -10.18
CA CYS A 26 -20.57 22.78 -9.44
C CYS A 26 -21.70 23.70 -8.96
N GLY A 27 -21.55 25.03 -9.06
CA GLY A 27 -22.53 25.99 -8.54
C GLY A 27 -22.68 25.96 -7.02
N LEU A 28 -21.66 25.53 -6.29
CA LEU A 28 -21.63 25.57 -4.82
C LEU A 28 -20.95 26.84 -4.33
N ALA A 29 -21.37 27.34 -3.17
CA ALA A 29 -20.78 28.50 -2.51
C ALA A 29 -20.22 28.11 -1.13
N ILE A 30 -19.25 28.89 -0.63
CA ILE A 30 -18.75 28.73 0.74
C ILE A 30 -19.92 28.90 1.71
N ALA A 31 -20.05 27.95 2.64
CA ALA A 31 -21.00 27.96 3.74
C ALA A 31 -20.23 28.17 5.05
N PRO A 32 -20.18 29.41 5.58
CA PRO A 32 -19.31 29.75 6.71
C PRO A 32 -19.66 29.03 8.04
N GLU A 33 -20.85 28.45 8.15
CA GLU A 33 -21.36 27.86 9.42
C GLU A 33 -22.20 26.60 9.20
N ALA A 34 -21.98 25.84 8.13
CA ALA A 34 -22.67 24.56 8.00
C ALA A 34 -22.24 23.68 9.19
N PRO A 35 -23.18 23.21 10.04
CA PRO A 35 -22.85 22.29 11.11
C PRO A 35 -22.15 21.10 10.46
N ALA A 36 -21.03 20.66 11.04
CA ALA A 36 -20.42 19.41 10.63
C ALA A 36 -21.53 18.37 10.76
N GLY A 37 -22.09 17.94 9.63
CA GLY A 37 -23.11 16.90 9.65
C GLY A 37 -22.50 15.69 10.34
N ASP A 38 -23.25 15.06 11.23
CA ASP A 38 -22.83 13.81 11.89
C ASP A 38 -22.67 12.65 10.89
N GLN A 39 -22.97 12.88 9.61
CA GLN A 39 -22.89 11.86 8.58
C GLN A 39 -21.43 11.64 8.16
N PRO A 40 -20.91 10.41 8.28
CA PRO A 40 -19.56 10.11 7.80
C PRO A 40 -19.50 10.30 6.28
N PRO A 41 -18.33 10.68 5.74
CA PRO A 41 -18.16 10.73 4.29
C PRO A 41 -18.41 9.35 3.68
N GLY A 42 -19.08 9.33 2.53
CA GLY A 42 -19.18 8.15 1.68
C GLY A 42 -17.89 7.95 0.88
N ILE A 43 -17.32 9.05 0.37
CA ILE A 43 -16.09 9.05 -0.41
C ILE A 43 -15.24 10.27 -0.09
N MET A 44 -13.93 10.09 -0.11
CA MET A 44 -12.98 11.15 0.15
C MET A 44 -11.72 10.97 -0.69
N SER A 45 -11.13 12.06 -1.15
CA SER A 45 -9.84 12.03 -1.83
C SER A 45 -8.86 13.01 -1.21
N THR A 46 -7.64 12.54 -1.03
CA THR A 46 -6.55 13.27 -0.39
C THR A 46 -5.42 13.52 -1.35
N ILE A 47 -4.80 14.69 -1.25
CA ILE A 47 -3.58 15.03 -1.97
C ILE A 47 -2.62 15.75 -1.03
N SER A 48 -1.34 15.36 -1.10
CA SER A 48 -0.27 15.92 -0.28
C SER A 48 0.57 16.89 -1.09
N PHE A 49 1.17 17.86 -0.41
CA PHE A 49 2.07 18.85 -0.98
C PHE A 49 3.40 18.78 -0.24
N ARG A 50 4.48 18.79 -1.02
CA ARG A 50 5.86 18.86 -0.53
C ARG A 50 6.50 20.16 -0.97
N GLY A 51 7.29 20.78 -0.11
CA GLY A 51 8.09 21.94 -0.46
C GLY A 51 8.75 22.50 0.77
N ASP A 52 8.55 23.79 1.03
CA ASP A 52 9.03 24.44 2.24
C ASP A 52 8.41 23.81 3.49
N GLU A 53 7.15 23.34 3.38
CA GLU A 53 6.44 22.60 4.42
C GLU A 53 5.70 21.41 3.79
N HIS A 54 5.46 20.36 4.59
CA HIS A 54 4.64 19.22 4.19
C HIS A 54 3.23 19.37 4.77
N TRP A 55 2.22 19.35 3.91
CA TRP A 55 0.82 19.51 4.29
C TRP A 55 -0.07 18.78 3.29
N TYR A 56 -1.34 18.57 3.61
CA TYR A 56 -2.27 17.91 2.70
C TYR A 56 -3.68 18.47 2.88
N PHE A 57 -4.54 18.25 1.89
CA PHE A 57 -5.97 18.43 2.08
C PHE A 57 -6.75 17.18 1.66
N ALA A 58 -7.93 17.04 2.27
CA ALA A 58 -8.88 15.98 2.01
C ALA A 58 -10.20 16.59 1.58
N LEU A 59 -10.68 16.24 0.39
CA LEU A 59 -12.00 16.59 -0.12
C LEU A 59 -12.95 15.43 0.14
N ALA A 60 -14.05 15.69 0.85
CA ALA A 60 -14.96 14.66 1.31
C ALA A 60 -16.41 14.97 0.92
N PHE A 61 -17.13 13.90 0.57
CA PHE A 61 -18.53 13.92 0.18
C PHE A 61 -19.30 12.83 0.91
N CYS A 62 -20.53 13.14 1.30
CA CYS A 62 -21.54 12.13 1.57
C CYS A 62 -21.97 11.47 0.24
N GLU A 63 -22.61 10.30 0.32
CA GLU A 63 -22.92 9.45 -0.85
C GLU A 63 -23.81 10.16 -1.88
N ASP A 64 -24.94 10.74 -1.44
CA ASP A 64 -25.91 11.42 -2.31
C ASP A 64 -25.30 12.67 -2.97
N GLU A 65 -24.49 13.40 -2.20
CA GLU A 65 -23.78 14.59 -2.65
C GLU A 65 -22.67 14.25 -3.65
N ALA A 66 -21.96 13.14 -3.46
CA ALA A 66 -20.95 12.68 -4.41
C ALA A 66 -21.54 12.46 -5.80
N VAL A 67 -22.71 11.80 -5.88
CA VAL A 67 -23.42 11.57 -7.15
C VAL A 67 -23.82 12.89 -7.80
N THR A 68 -24.40 13.81 -7.02
CA THR A 68 -24.91 15.09 -7.55
C THR A 68 -23.78 16.01 -8.00
N ILE A 69 -22.68 16.08 -7.25
CA ILE A 69 -21.50 16.89 -7.57
C ILE A 69 -20.73 16.27 -8.74
N ALA A 70 -20.58 14.94 -8.79
CA ALA A 70 -19.99 14.25 -9.93
C ALA A 70 -20.78 14.50 -11.22
N ARG A 71 -22.12 14.48 -11.16
CA ARG A 71 -22.97 14.87 -12.29
C ARG A 71 -22.72 16.30 -12.74
N ALA A 72 -22.62 17.25 -11.81
CA ALA A 72 -22.38 18.65 -12.15
C ALA A 72 -21.01 18.84 -12.82
N PHE A 73 -19.98 18.13 -12.35
CA PHE A 73 -18.62 18.21 -12.87
C PHE A 73 -18.43 17.45 -14.19
N ALA A 74 -18.89 16.21 -14.28
CA ALA A 74 -18.70 15.33 -15.44
C ALA A 74 -19.74 15.57 -16.54
N GLY A 75 -20.91 16.12 -16.20
CA GLY A 75 -22.02 16.38 -17.12
C GLY A 75 -22.93 15.18 -17.40
N PHE A 76 -22.76 14.07 -16.68
CA PHE A 76 -23.58 12.85 -16.80
C PHE A 76 -23.65 12.11 -15.47
N ASP A 77 -24.57 11.15 -15.36
CA ASP A 77 -24.81 10.39 -14.14
C ASP A 77 -23.71 9.38 -13.86
N ILE A 78 -23.11 9.44 -12.67
CA ILE A 78 -22.13 8.48 -12.18
C ILE A 78 -22.70 7.86 -10.91
N PRO A 79 -23.12 6.57 -10.94
CA PRO A 79 -23.57 5.88 -9.75
C PRO A 79 -22.49 5.90 -8.67
N PHE A 80 -22.88 6.03 -7.41
CA PHE A 80 -21.92 6.07 -6.31
C PHE A 80 -21.01 4.85 -6.32
N ASP A 81 -21.54 3.64 -6.46
CA ASP A 81 -20.78 2.38 -6.48
C ASP A 81 -19.95 2.15 -7.76
N SER A 82 -20.01 3.05 -8.74
CA SER A 82 -19.20 2.93 -9.96
C SER A 82 -17.70 3.10 -9.64
N PRO A 83 -16.79 2.30 -10.25
CA PRO A 83 -15.35 2.57 -10.16
C PRO A 83 -15.01 4.01 -10.58
N ASP A 84 -15.74 4.57 -11.55
CA ASP A 84 -15.52 5.92 -12.08
C ASP A 84 -15.75 7.03 -11.05
N MET A 85 -16.53 6.78 -9.99
CA MET A 85 -16.75 7.78 -8.93
C MET A 85 -15.44 8.14 -8.24
N GLY A 86 -14.54 7.16 -8.03
CA GLY A 86 -13.26 7.41 -7.41
C GLY A 86 -12.31 8.22 -8.30
N ASP A 87 -12.34 7.94 -9.60
CA ASP A 87 -11.57 8.66 -10.61
C ASP A 87 -12.04 10.11 -10.72
N VAL A 88 -13.35 10.34 -10.78
CA VAL A 88 -13.91 11.69 -10.86
C VAL A 88 -13.57 12.53 -9.63
N VAL A 89 -13.71 11.97 -8.43
CA VAL A 89 -13.34 12.68 -7.19
C VAL A 89 -11.83 12.93 -7.14
N GLY A 90 -11.01 11.99 -7.61
CA GLY A 90 -9.56 12.17 -7.75
C GLY A 90 -9.20 13.30 -8.72
N GLU A 91 -9.86 13.38 -9.88
CA GLU A 91 -9.65 14.44 -10.86
C GLU A 91 -10.06 15.83 -10.32
N MET A 92 -11.16 15.93 -9.56
CA MET A 92 -11.53 17.18 -8.89
C MET A 92 -10.40 17.68 -7.98
N VAL A 93 -9.86 16.79 -7.15
CA VAL A 93 -8.74 17.10 -6.24
C VAL A 93 -7.48 17.49 -7.01
N ASN A 94 -7.17 16.80 -8.10
CA ASN A 94 -6.01 17.09 -8.94
C ASN A 94 -6.11 18.47 -9.60
N VAL A 95 -7.29 18.84 -10.12
CA VAL A 95 -7.55 20.16 -10.72
C VAL A 95 -7.37 21.27 -9.69
N ILE A 96 -7.96 21.10 -8.49
CA ILE A 96 -7.82 22.04 -7.38
C ILE A 96 -6.34 22.17 -6.98
N ALA A 97 -5.62 21.05 -6.84
CA ALA A 97 -4.22 21.05 -6.42
C ALA A 97 -3.29 21.73 -7.43
N GLY A 98 -3.56 21.59 -8.73
CA GLY A 98 -2.84 22.29 -9.78
C GLY A 98 -2.96 23.81 -9.66
N ASP A 99 -4.17 24.33 -9.43
CA ASP A 99 -4.38 25.77 -9.24
C ASP A 99 -3.76 26.27 -7.92
N ILE A 100 -3.84 25.50 -6.83
CA ILE A 100 -3.16 25.84 -5.57
C ILE A 100 -1.63 25.96 -5.79
N SER A 101 -1.01 24.98 -6.45
CA SER A 101 0.42 24.99 -6.74
C SER A 101 0.82 26.22 -7.57
N ALA A 102 0.01 26.58 -8.57
CA ALA A 102 0.24 27.76 -9.38
C ALA A 102 0.13 29.07 -8.58
N ARG A 103 -0.82 29.16 -7.63
CA ARG A 103 -0.98 30.32 -6.74
C ARG A 103 0.18 30.45 -5.76
N LEU A 104 0.61 29.35 -5.15
CA LEU A 104 1.73 29.33 -4.22
C LEU A 104 3.04 29.70 -4.94
N GLY A 105 3.26 29.20 -6.15
CA GLY A 105 4.42 29.56 -6.97
C GLY A 105 4.51 31.07 -7.26
N LYS A 106 3.38 31.77 -7.44
CA LYS A 106 3.35 33.23 -7.66
C LYS A 106 3.80 34.04 -6.43
N VAL A 107 3.64 33.48 -5.23
CA VAL A 107 4.09 34.11 -3.97
C VAL A 107 5.43 33.55 -3.48
N GLY A 108 6.12 32.76 -4.31
CA GLY A 108 7.45 32.23 -4.01
C GLY A 108 7.46 31.05 -3.04
N ILE A 109 6.32 30.40 -2.81
CA ILE A 109 6.23 29.19 -1.98
C ILE A 109 6.33 27.97 -2.89
N ALA A 110 7.35 27.15 -2.68
CA ALA A 110 7.51 25.91 -3.43
C ALA A 110 6.47 24.88 -2.94
N ALA A 111 5.70 24.32 -3.86
CA ALA A 111 4.73 23.28 -3.56
C ALA A 111 4.65 22.28 -4.73
N GLN A 112 5.05 21.05 -4.48
CA GLN A 112 4.96 19.91 -5.38
C GLN A 112 3.85 18.99 -4.88
N MET A 113 2.79 18.85 -5.67
CA MET A 113 1.65 17.99 -5.34
C MET A 113 1.92 16.52 -5.63
N SER A 114 1.39 15.61 -4.81
CA SER A 114 1.35 14.17 -5.07
C SER A 114 0.21 13.81 -6.04
N LEU A 115 0.07 12.53 -6.37
CA LEU A 115 -1.18 12.04 -6.96
C LEU A 115 -2.29 12.00 -5.89
N PRO A 116 -3.55 12.23 -6.26
CA PRO A 116 -4.67 12.06 -5.36
C PRO A 116 -4.86 10.57 -4.99
N THR A 117 -5.26 10.31 -3.75
CA THR A 117 -5.67 8.98 -3.29
C THR A 117 -7.12 9.04 -2.84
N THR A 118 -7.99 8.30 -3.52
CA THR A 118 -9.42 8.27 -3.21
C THR A 118 -9.76 7.01 -2.41
N VAL A 119 -10.47 7.19 -1.30
CA VAL A 119 -10.97 6.12 -0.43
C VAL A 119 -12.48 6.25 -0.25
N ARG A 120 -13.15 5.11 -0.06
CA ARG A 120 -14.57 5.03 0.30
C ARG A 120 -14.71 4.64 1.77
N GLY A 121 -15.72 5.17 2.44
CA GLY A 121 -16.02 4.88 3.84
C GLY A 121 -15.41 5.89 4.81
N ASP A 122 -14.98 5.39 5.98
CA ASP A 122 -14.64 6.21 7.14
C ASP A 122 -13.58 7.30 6.82
N PRO A 123 -13.69 8.49 7.44
CA PRO A 123 -12.76 9.58 7.21
C PRO A 123 -11.33 9.16 7.60
N ILE A 124 -10.33 9.59 6.83
CA ILE A 124 -8.93 9.38 7.18
C ILE A 124 -8.67 10.10 8.50
N PRO A 125 -8.12 9.40 9.50
CA PRO A 125 -7.82 10.00 10.79
C PRO A 125 -6.85 11.17 10.58
N VAL A 126 -7.21 12.33 11.11
CA VAL A 126 -6.30 13.48 11.19
C VAL A 126 -5.31 13.20 12.32
N PRO A 127 -4.00 13.36 12.11
CA PRO A 127 -3.01 13.21 13.17
C PRO A 127 -3.34 14.11 14.37
N PRO A 128 -3.32 13.58 15.60
CA PRO A 128 -3.64 14.36 16.79
C PRO A 128 -2.64 15.51 16.95
N GLY A 129 -3.16 16.74 17.10
CA GLY A 129 -2.35 17.95 17.28
C GLY A 129 -1.90 18.63 15.99
N ALA A 130 -2.18 18.07 14.81
CA ALA A 130 -1.90 18.74 13.55
C ALA A 130 -2.80 19.99 13.38
N PRO A 131 -2.27 21.12 12.89
CA PRO A 131 -3.07 22.29 12.51
C PRO A 131 -4.14 21.91 11.50
N THR A 132 -5.42 22.17 11.79
CA THR A 132 -6.52 21.87 10.87
C THR A 132 -7.36 23.09 10.56
N ALA A 133 -7.70 23.27 9.28
CA ALA A 133 -8.75 24.19 8.85
C ALA A 133 -9.80 23.41 8.04
N ARG A 134 -11.08 23.69 8.26
CA ARG A 134 -12.18 23.10 7.49
C ARG A 134 -12.88 24.18 6.68
N LEU A 135 -13.08 23.92 5.40
CA LEU A 135 -13.90 24.72 4.51
C LEU A 135 -15.14 23.91 4.13
N THR A 136 -16.33 24.48 4.29
CA THR A 136 -17.58 23.83 3.91
C THR A 136 -18.22 24.57 2.75
N PHE A 137 -18.78 23.82 1.79
CA PHE A 137 -19.48 24.34 0.63
C PHE A 137 -20.88 23.77 0.61
N SER A 138 -21.84 24.57 0.16
CA SER A 138 -23.23 24.14 0.00
C SER A 138 -23.88 24.84 -1.20
N GLY A 139 -24.88 24.20 -1.78
CA GLY A 139 -25.64 24.73 -2.90
C GLY A 139 -26.66 23.73 -3.43
N PRO A 140 -27.26 24.00 -4.61
CA PRO A 140 -28.27 23.13 -5.20
C PRO A 140 -27.77 21.73 -5.53
N ALA A 141 -26.45 21.57 -5.72
CA ALA A 141 -25.82 20.28 -5.99
C ALA A 141 -25.44 19.49 -4.72
N GLY A 142 -25.79 19.98 -3.53
CA GLY A 142 -25.49 19.34 -2.25
C GLY A 142 -24.47 20.11 -1.41
N ALA A 143 -23.84 19.42 -0.48
CA ALA A 143 -22.79 19.95 0.40
C ALA A 143 -21.52 19.10 0.33
N CYS A 144 -20.38 19.75 0.54
CA CYS A 144 -19.11 19.06 0.69
C CYS A 144 -18.22 19.82 1.66
N TRP A 145 -17.20 19.15 2.17
CA TRP A 145 -16.20 19.80 3.00
C TRP A 145 -14.79 19.41 2.59
N LEU A 146 -13.88 20.33 2.86
CA LEU A 146 -12.46 20.15 2.67
C LEU A 146 -11.77 20.33 4.02
N ASN A 147 -10.97 19.35 4.42
CA ASN A 147 -10.10 19.45 5.57
C ASN A 147 -8.67 19.73 5.09
N LEU A 148 -8.13 20.89 5.44
CA LEU A 148 -6.74 21.24 5.26
C LEU A 148 -5.97 20.88 6.54
N VAL A 149 -4.93 20.07 6.41
CA VAL A 149 -4.07 19.65 7.51
C VAL A 149 -2.68 20.21 7.27
N GLY A 150 -2.26 21.13 8.13
CA GLY A 150 -0.96 21.79 8.10
C GLY A 150 0.18 20.88 8.55
N PRO A 151 1.43 21.36 8.47
CA PRO A 151 2.58 20.59 8.89
C PRO A 151 2.48 20.21 10.36
N HIS A 152 2.82 18.96 10.66
CA HIS A 152 2.96 18.53 12.03
C HIS A 152 4.21 19.20 12.60
N THR A 153 4.03 20.15 13.52
CA THR A 153 5.14 20.64 14.32
C THR A 153 5.50 19.49 15.26
N VAL A 154 6.54 18.73 14.92
CA VAL A 154 7.14 17.83 15.90
C VAL A 154 7.65 18.78 16.98
N ALA A 155 6.92 18.85 18.10
CA ALA A 155 7.34 19.63 19.25
C ALA A 155 8.79 19.24 19.50
N GLY A 156 9.70 20.20 19.29
CA GLY A 156 11.12 19.95 19.33
C GLY A 156 11.38 19.16 20.60
N SER A 157 11.87 17.93 20.45
CA SER A 157 12.47 17.25 21.58
C SER A 157 13.56 18.21 22.02
N ASP A 158 13.34 18.90 23.14
CA ASP A 158 14.37 19.64 23.85
C ASP A 158 15.41 18.62 24.30
N THR A 159 16.23 18.16 23.36
CA THR A 159 17.54 17.59 23.63
C THR A 159 18.39 18.77 24.05
N THR A 160 18.17 19.22 25.29
CA THR A 160 19.15 20.00 26.03
C THR A 160 20.35 19.08 26.23
N ASP A 161 21.23 19.19 25.25
CA ASP A 161 22.59 18.69 25.26
C ASP A 161 23.29 19.14 26.55
N SER A 162 23.40 18.20 27.49
CA SER A 162 24.27 18.30 28.65
C SER A 162 24.96 16.95 28.86
N GLY A 163 25.69 16.52 27.83
CA GLY A 163 26.69 15.45 27.96
C GLY A 163 28.04 16.01 28.44
N PRO A 164 28.60 15.53 29.57
CA PRO A 164 29.90 15.96 30.05
C PRO A 164 31.03 15.29 29.26
N ALA A 165 32.16 15.99 29.17
CA ALA A 165 33.40 15.51 28.59
C ALA A 165 33.81 14.14 29.14
N HIS A 166 33.89 13.13 28.28
CA HIS A 166 34.49 11.84 28.63
C HIS A 166 35.98 11.83 28.27
N SER A 167 36.75 11.78 29.36
CA SER A 167 38.14 11.38 29.45
C SER A 167 38.37 10.00 28.84
N GLU A 168 39.48 9.91 28.13
CA GLU A 168 40.24 8.75 27.74
C GLU A 168 40.47 7.81 28.94
N ALA A 169 39.98 6.56 28.86
CA ALA A 169 40.39 5.47 29.73
C ALA A 169 40.22 4.14 28.97
N ALA A 170 41.37 3.48 28.78
CA ALA A 170 41.50 2.16 28.21
C ALA A 170 40.98 1.09 29.19
N GLU A 171 40.13 0.17 28.73
CA GLU A 171 39.80 -1.03 29.50
C GLU A 171 39.66 -2.27 28.60
N LEU A 172 40.74 -3.06 28.64
CA LEU A 172 40.90 -4.51 28.57
C LEU A 172 39.75 -5.38 28.01
N LEU A 173 40.05 -6.04 26.88
CA LEU A 173 39.33 -7.17 26.31
C LEU A 173 39.42 -8.44 27.21
N PRO A 174 38.33 -9.20 27.43
CA PRO A 174 38.43 -10.56 27.93
C PRO A 174 38.58 -11.59 26.80
N ALA A 175 39.35 -12.63 27.10
CA ALA A 175 39.74 -13.75 26.25
C ALA A 175 38.56 -14.64 25.76
N PRO A 176 38.72 -15.37 24.64
CA PRO A 176 37.66 -16.22 24.08
C PRO A 176 37.39 -17.46 24.93
N ARG A 177 36.12 -17.74 25.21
CA ARG A 177 35.66 -19.00 25.81
C ARG A 177 35.63 -20.11 24.75
N SER A 178 36.10 -21.26 25.19
CA SER A 178 36.23 -22.51 24.45
C SER A 178 34.88 -23.05 23.96
N GLN A 179 34.89 -23.55 22.73
CA GLN A 179 33.80 -24.32 22.11
C GLN A 179 33.56 -25.62 22.88
N GLU A 180 32.29 -25.89 23.19
CA GLU A 180 31.84 -27.17 23.72
C GLU A 180 31.06 -27.92 22.63
N SER A 181 31.37 -29.21 22.53
CA SER A 181 31.11 -30.13 21.44
C SER A 181 29.64 -30.53 21.31
N ALA A 182 29.15 -30.61 20.07
CA ALA A 182 27.86 -31.22 19.73
C ALA A 182 27.86 -32.75 19.92
N PRO A 183 26.72 -33.38 20.28
CA PRO A 183 26.50 -34.78 19.99
C PRO A 183 25.76 -34.94 18.65
N THR A 184 26.36 -35.74 17.79
CA THR A 184 25.81 -36.28 16.55
C THR A 184 24.74 -37.33 16.87
N ALA A 185 23.52 -37.16 16.34
CA ALA A 185 22.56 -38.24 16.20
C ALA A 185 21.82 -38.07 14.87
N CYS A 186 22.21 -38.88 13.88
CA CYS A 186 21.44 -39.08 12.65
C CYS A 186 20.29 -40.04 12.97
N GLU A 187 19.04 -39.59 12.84
CA GLU A 187 17.90 -40.48 12.64
C GLU A 187 17.39 -40.32 11.21
N GLU A 188 17.50 -41.42 10.48
CA GLU A 188 17.09 -41.62 9.10
C GLU A 188 15.59 -41.90 9.09
N ALA A 189 14.78 -40.90 8.71
CA ALA A 189 13.34 -41.07 8.55
C ALA A 189 13.03 -41.69 7.19
N VAL A 190 12.57 -42.94 7.21
CA VAL A 190 12.04 -43.66 6.05
C VAL A 190 10.71 -43.03 5.63
N ALA A 191 10.71 -42.35 4.48
CA ALA A 191 9.49 -41.86 3.85
C ALA A 191 8.72 -43.03 3.20
N VAL A 192 7.48 -43.27 3.66
CA VAL A 192 6.53 -44.16 2.97
C VAL A 192 5.74 -43.30 1.98
N PRO A 193 5.77 -43.57 0.67
CA PRO A 193 5.04 -42.75 -0.30
C PRO A 193 3.55 -43.05 -0.21
N PHE A 194 2.75 -42.05 0.18
CA PHE A 194 1.31 -42.06 -0.01
C PHE A 194 1.01 -41.44 -1.38
N THR A 195 0.52 -42.23 -2.32
CA THR A 195 0.14 -41.74 -3.66
C THR A 195 -1.14 -40.93 -3.58
N SER A 196 -1.04 -39.61 -3.75
CA SER A 196 -2.21 -38.73 -3.91
C SER A 196 -2.82 -38.91 -5.30
N ARG A 197 -4.14 -39.16 -5.33
CA ARG A 197 -4.94 -39.16 -6.56
C ARG A 197 -5.02 -37.73 -7.11
N ALA A 198 -4.67 -37.56 -8.37
CA ALA A 198 -4.88 -36.33 -9.12
C ALA A 198 -6.36 -35.90 -9.09
N TRP A 199 -6.61 -34.63 -8.75
CA TRP A 199 -7.92 -34.01 -8.83
C TRP A 199 -8.23 -33.59 -10.28
N ALA A 200 -9.34 -34.09 -10.81
CA ALA A 200 -10.10 -33.49 -11.89
C ALA A 200 -11.55 -33.40 -11.40
N ALA A 201 -12.10 -32.19 -11.30
CA ALA A 201 -13.47 -31.95 -10.87
C ALA A 201 -14.28 -31.40 -12.06
N GLU A 202 -15.10 -32.27 -12.65
CA GLU A 202 -16.32 -31.90 -13.35
C GLU A 202 -17.42 -31.67 -12.30
N ALA A 203 -18.15 -30.56 -12.42
CA ALA A 203 -19.39 -30.33 -11.67
C ALA A 203 -20.34 -29.54 -12.58
N GLU A 204 -21.31 -30.22 -13.17
CA GLU A 204 -22.52 -29.59 -13.71
C GLU A 204 -23.62 -29.60 -12.63
N PRO A 205 -24.50 -28.57 -12.58
CA PRO A 205 -25.68 -28.60 -11.73
C PRO A 205 -26.90 -29.09 -12.53
N GLU A 206 -27.46 -30.24 -12.14
CA GLU A 206 -28.86 -30.58 -12.47
C GLU A 206 -29.81 -29.69 -11.66
N PHE A 207 -30.59 -28.87 -12.36
CA PHE A 207 -31.71 -28.11 -11.80
C PHE A 207 -33.00 -28.83 -12.18
N VAL A 208 -33.73 -29.34 -11.19
CA VAL A 208 -35.04 -29.99 -11.38
C VAL A 208 -36.14 -28.94 -11.24
N GLU A 209 -36.83 -28.66 -12.35
CA GLU A 209 -38.11 -27.95 -12.39
C GLU A 209 -39.22 -28.80 -11.74
N GLN A 210 -40.00 -28.18 -10.84
CA GLN A 210 -41.33 -28.68 -10.48
C GLN A 210 -42.39 -27.60 -10.70
N ASN A 211 -43.25 -27.90 -11.68
CA ASN A 211 -44.53 -27.28 -11.98
C ASN A 211 -45.49 -27.30 -10.77
N VAL A 212 -46.17 -26.19 -10.52
CA VAL A 212 -47.53 -26.21 -9.96
C VAL A 212 -48.41 -25.25 -10.77
N ALA A 213 -49.38 -25.84 -11.44
CA ALA A 213 -50.43 -25.17 -12.18
C ALA A 213 -51.63 -24.86 -11.27
N GLY A 214 -52.31 -23.75 -11.58
CA GLY A 214 -53.77 -23.64 -11.48
C GLY A 214 -54.33 -22.85 -10.30
N LEU A 215 -54.91 -21.67 -10.59
CA LEU A 215 -56.36 -21.40 -10.50
C LEU A 215 -56.62 -19.87 -10.65
N LEU A 216 -57.22 -19.49 -11.78
CA LEU A 216 -58.12 -18.32 -11.94
C LEU A 216 -59.53 -18.77 -11.47
N PRO A 217 -60.52 -17.89 -11.12
CA PRO A 217 -60.89 -16.66 -11.85
C PRO A 217 -61.46 -15.48 -10.99
N GLN A 218 -61.61 -14.27 -11.58
CA GLN A 218 -62.90 -13.64 -11.96
C GLN A 218 -62.80 -12.11 -12.20
N GLU A 219 -63.30 -11.69 -13.37
CA GLU A 219 -63.94 -10.40 -13.72
C GLU A 219 -64.97 -9.95 -12.66
N THR A 220 -65.37 -8.68 -12.43
CA THR A 220 -65.46 -7.39 -13.16
C THR A 220 -65.85 -6.33 -12.12
N ASP A 221 -65.44 -5.06 -12.26
CA ASP A 221 -66.39 -3.91 -12.31
C ASP A 221 -65.69 -2.56 -12.57
N GLU A 222 -66.35 -1.74 -13.39
CA GLU A 222 -65.91 -0.45 -13.92
C GLU A 222 -66.37 0.76 -13.07
N LEU A 223 -65.74 1.92 -13.37
CA LEU A 223 -66.14 3.34 -13.18
C LEU A 223 -65.73 4.06 -11.87
N PRO A 224 -65.60 5.42 -11.87
CA PRO A 224 -64.92 6.26 -12.86
C PRO A 224 -64.02 7.38 -12.25
N LEU A 225 -63.11 7.84 -13.11
CA LEU A 225 -62.34 9.11 -13.18
C LEU A 225 -62.74 10.27 -12.25
N THR A 226 -61.79 10.80 -11.47
CA THR A 226 -61.61 12.26 -11.23
C THR A 226 -60.16 12.62 -10.88
N GLY A 227 -59.65 13.70 -11.50
CA GLY A 227 -58.70 14.64 -10.87
C GLY A 227 -57.20 14.38 -11.04
N SER A 228 -56.61 14.86 -12.14
CA SER A 228 -55.15 15.02 -12.30
C SER A 228 -54.74 16.49 -12.13
N PRO A 229 -53.77 16.83 -11.27
CA PRO A 229 -53.13 18.15 -11.31
C PRO A 229 -51.79 18.11 -12.05
N ALA A 230 -51.64 19.12 -12.91
CA ALA A 230 -50.52 19.52 -13.75
C ALA A 230 -49.10 19.20 -13.25
N ALA A 231 -48.31 18.57 -14.12
CA ALA A 231 -46.85 18.54 -14.08
C ALA A 231 -46.25 19.82 -14.70
N PRO A 232 -45.18 20.41 -14.13
CA PRO A 232 -44.49 21.53 -14.74
C PRO A 232 -43.57 21.08 -15.89
N ALA A 233 -43.56 21.89 -16.95
CA ALA A 233 -42.83 21.69 -18.19
C ALA A 233 -41.31 21.64 -17.98
N ASN A 234 -40.71 20.52 -18.37
CA ASN A 234 -39.26 20.33 -18.46
C ASN A 234 -38.74 21.03 -19.72
N ARG A 235 -37.95 22.10 -19.57
CA ARG A 235 -37.25 22.77 -20.68
C ARG A 235 -35.93 22.05 -20.94
N SER A 236 -35.86 21.34 -22.07
CA SER A 236 -34.61 20.77 -22.56
C SER A 236 -33.63 21.86 -23.00
N ILE A 237 -32.46 21.90 -22.37
CA ILE A 237 -31.32 22.69 -22.82
C ILE A 237 -30.46 21.76 -23.67
N GLY A 238 -30.29 22.12 -24.95
CA GLY A 238 -29.65 21.26 -25.95
C GLY A 238 -28.13 21.01 -25.73
N PRO A 239 -27.59 19.89 -26.24
CA PRO A 239 -26.27 19.36 -25.89
C PRO A 239 -25.05 20.03 -26.57
N ILE A 240 -25.24 21.09 -27.37
CA ILE A 240 -24.19 21.56 -28.31
C ILE A 240 -23.15 22.49 -27.66
N ARG A 241 -23.35 22.98 -26.42
CA ARG A 241 -22.39 23.88 -25.75
C ARG A 241 -21.38 23.19 -24.81
N ALA A 242 -21.58 21.93 -24.44
CA ALA A 242 -20.69 21.22 -23.50
C ALA A 242 -19.37 20.76 -24.16
N LEU A 243 -19.41 20.33 -25.43
CA LEU A 243 -18.25 19.81 -26.14
C LEU A 243 -17.15 20.86 -26.35
N GLY A 244 -17.53 22.11 -26.60
CA GLY A 244 -16.59 23.21 -26.82
C GLY A 244 -15.82 23.63 -25.57
N ARG A 245 -16.42 23.48 -24.38
CA ARG A 245 -15.75 23.76 -23.11
C ARG A 245 -14.78 22.64 -22.71
N TRP A 246 -15.16 21.38 -22.95
CA TRP A 246 -14.29 20.23 -22.66
C TRP A 246 -13.02 20.22 -23.52
N LEU A 247 -13.14 20.53 -24.81
CA LEU A 247 -11.98 20.67 -25.71
C LEU A 247 -11.05 21.83 -25.30
N LEU A 248 -11.60 22.90 -24.72
CA LEU A 248 -10.79 24.02 -24.22
C LEU A 248 -9.98 23.62 -22.98
N TYR A 249 -10.55 22.84 -22.05
CA TYR A 249 -9.83 22.36 -20.86
C TYR A 249 -8.75 21.32 -21.21
N LEU A 250 -9.03 20.41 -22.15
CA LEU A 250 -8.04 19.48 -22.68
C LEU A 250 -6.88 20.21 -23.37
N ALA A 251 -7.17 21.23 -24.18
CA ALA A 251 -6.14 22.05 -24.81
C ALA A 251 -5.30 22.83 -23.77
N LEU A 252 -5.92 23.32 -22.69
CA LEU A 252 -5.21 24.01 -21.61
C LEU A 252 -4.31 23.06 -20.80
N ALA A 253 -4.77 21.83 -20.54
CA ALA A 253 -3.99 20.79 -19.87
C ALA A 253 -2.74 20.40 -20.67
N PHE A 254 -2.86 20.26 -22.00
CA PHE A 254 -1.71 20.02 -22.88
C PHE A 254 -0.77 21.22 -22.98
N ALA A 255 -1.29 22.46 -22.97
CA ALA A 255 -0.47 23.67 -23.03
C ALA A 255 0.35 23.89 -21.74
N CYS A 256 -0.20 23.55 -20.58
CA CYS A 256 0.48 23.68 -19.29
C CYS A 256 1.45 22.52 -18.98
N GLY A 257 1.21 21.31 -19.52
CA GLY A 257 2.08 20.15 -19.30
C GLY A 257 3.29 20.03 -20.22
N GLY A 258 3.33 20.74 -21.36
CA GLY A 258 4.27 20.44 -22.45
C GLY A 258 5.52 21.32 -22.60
N SER A 259 5.64 22.45 -21.90
CA SER A 259 6.64 23.48 -22.25
C SER A 259 7.76 23.72 -21.21
N GLY A 260 7.78 22.99 -20.09
CA GLY A 260 8.64 23.33 -18.95
C GLY A 260 10.03 22.68 -18.88
N VAL A 261 10.35 21.63 -19.65
CA VAL A 261 11.54 20.79 -19.33
C VAL A 261 12.63 20.72 -20.40
N LEU A 262 12.44 21.26 -21.61
CA LEU A 262 13.42 21.09 -22.71
C LEU A 262 14.38 22.25 -22.99
N ALA A 263 14.32 23.37 -22.25
CA ALA A 263 15.16 24.56 -22.53
C ALA A 263 16.38 24.76 -21.60
N GLY A 264 16.61 23.90 -20.60
CA GLY A 264 17.56 24.17 -19.51
C GLY A 264 18.92 23.46 -19.51
N VAL A 265 19.27 22.65 -20.52
CA VAL A 265 20.46 21.76 -20.45
C VAL A 265 21.44 21.90 -21.63
N LEU A 266 21.23 22.80 -22.59
CA LEU A 266 22.07 22.90 -23.80
C LEU A 266 23.08 24.06 -23.86
N LEU A 267 23.48 24.65 -22.73
CA LEU A 267 24.52 25.68 -22.71
C LEU A 267 25.42 25.51 -21.49
N MET A 268 26.46 24.67 -21.59
CA MET A 268 27.78 24.82 -20.95
C MET A 268 28.69 23.63 -21.28
N ARG A 269 29.35 23.64 -22.45
CA ARG A 269 30.75 23.17 -22.63
C ARG A 269 31.20 23.30 -24.08
N ALA A 270 31.92 24.37 -24.37
CA ALA A 270 32.87 24.41 -25.49
C ALA A 270 34.00 25.38 -25.12
N GLY A 271 35.07 24.83 -24.56
CA GLY A 271 36.36 25.51 -24.45
C GLY A 271 37.37 24.73 -25.30
N PRO A 272 38.13 25.38 -26.19
CA PRO A 272 39.11 24.69 -27.04
C PRO A 272 40.37 24.39 -26.25
N MET A 273 40.86 23.14 -26.32
CA MET A 273 42.23 22.80 -25.93
C MET A 273 43.15 22.84 -27.17
N PRO A 274 44.42 23.25 -27.00
CA PRO A 274 45.39 23.25 -28.08
C PRO A 274 45.96 21.85 -28.34
N ASP A 275 46.24 21.59 -29.61
CA ASP A 275 46.84 20.35 -30.13
C ASP A 275 48.26 20.14 -29.58
N GLU A 276 48.50 18.96 -28.99
CA GLU A 276 49.83 18.45 -28.66
C GLU A 276 50.13 17.21 -29.54
N PRO A 277 51.28 17.15 -30.23
CA PRO A 277 51.54 16.11 -31.23
C PRO A 277 51.93 14.77 -30.60
N THR A 278 51.19 13.73 -31.00
CA THR A 278 51.31 12.34 -30.58
C THR A 278 52.59 11.65 -31.09
N LEU A 279 53.36 11.04 -30.19
CA LEU A 279 54.37 10.01 -30.50
C LEU A 279 53.69 8.63 -30.65
N PRO A 280 54.17 7.75 -31.55
CA PRO A 280 53.57 6.45 -31.77
C PRO A 280 53.94 5.47 -30.65
N ALA A 281 53.02 5.25 -29.70
CA ALA A 281 53.15 4.24 -28.67
C ALA A 281 52.48 2.92 -29.10
N SER A 282 53.34 1.90 -29.15
CA SER A 282 53.08 0.46 -29.18
C SER A 282 51.71 0.00 -28.66
N HIS A 283 51.02 -0.82 -29.46
CA HIS A 283 49.78 -1.53 -29.13
C HIS A 283 50.00 -2.54 -28.00
N ALA A 284 49.96 -2.08 -26.75
CA ALA A 284 49.65 -2.93 -25.60
C ALA A 284 48.12 -2.91 -25.41
N ASN A 285 47.47 -4.08 -25.56
CA ASN A 285 46.05 -4.27 -25.29
C ASN A 285 45.73 -3.85 -23.85
N LYS A 286 45.25 -2.62 -23.67
CA LYS A 286 44.72 -2.13 -22.40
C LYS A 286 43.45 -2.94 -22.12
N PRO A 287 43.37 -3.72 -21.02
CA PRO A 287 42.15 -4.45 -20.72
C PRO A 287 41.00 -3.46 -20.64
N SER A 288 40.00 -3.67 -21.50
CA SER A 288 38.74 -2.93 -21.47
C SER A 288 38.10 -3.16 -20.10
N THR A 289 38.30 -2.24 -19.18
CA THR A 289 37.55 -2.19 -17.93
C THR A 289 36.16 -1.69 -18.28
N GLY A 290 35.30 -2.61 -18.73
CA GLY A 290 33.88 -2.32 -18.91
C GLY A 290 33.30 -1.66 -17.65
N PRO A 291 32.27 -0.83 -17.79
CA PRO A 291 31.66 -0.14 -16.65
C PRO A 291 31.24 -1.19 -15.62
N LYS A 292 31.90 -1.17 -14.45
CA LYS A 292 31.54 -2.04 -13.33
C LYS A 292 30.12 -1.69 -12.90
N SER A 293 29.28 -2.70 -12.68
CA SER A 293 27.94 -2.50 -12.12
C SER A 293 28.01 -1.60 -10.89
N PRO A 294 27.13 -0.58 -10.74
CA PRO A 294 27.14 0.31 -9.59
C PRO A 294 26.67 -0.38 -8.29
N VAL A 295 26.05 -1.54 -8.41
CA VAL A 295 25.39 -2.27 -7.31
C VAL A 295 26.30 -2.54 -6.11
N PRO A 296 27.53 -3.09 -6.24
CA PRO A 296 28.38 -3.37 -5.08
C PRO A 296 28.76 -2.10 -4.31
N ARG A 297 28.85 -0.96 -5.02
CA ARG A 297 29.14 0.34 -4.39
C ARG A 297 27.92 0.85 -3.62
N ILE A 298 26.73 0.75 -4.22
CA ILE A 298 25.46 1.10 -3.54
C ILE A 298 25.31 0.25 -2.28
N ASP A 299 25.53 -1.06 -2.37
CA ASP A 299 25.38 -1.99 -1.25
C ASP A 299 26.36 -1.67 -0.11
N ALA A 300 27.61 -1.33 -0.44
CA ALA A 300 28.59 -0.87 0.56
C ALA A 300 28.18 0.45 1.25
N LEU A 301 27.57 1.38 0.51
CA LEU A 301 27.07 2.65 1.07
C LEU A 301 25.88 2.41 1.99
N VAL A 302 24.93 1.58 1.59
CA VAL A 302 23.78 1.20 2.43
C VAL A 302 24.26 0.51 3.71
N ARG A 303 25.14 -0.50 3.62
CA ARG A 303 25.69 -1.20 4.80
C ARG A 303 26.42 -0.30 5.77
N SER A 304 27.08 0.74 5.27
CA SER A 304 27.76 1.73 6.12
C SER A 304 26.85 2.84 6.65
N GLY A 305 25.52 2.75 6.42
CA GLY A 305 24.53 3.74 6.84
C GLY A 305 24.59 5.05 6.04
N ARG A 306 25.33 5.10 4.93
CA ARG A 306 25.51 6.28 4.07
C ARG A 306 24.38 6.38 3.04
N PHE A 307 23.14 6.35 3.51
CA PHE A 307 21.94 6.24 2.68
C PHE A 307 21.80 7.37 1.64
N ALA A 308 22.09 8.62 2.01
CA ALA A 308 22.01 9.75 1.09
C ALA A 308 23.00 9.63 -0.09
N GLU A 309 24.16 9.02 0.14
CA GLU A 309 25.14 8.77 -0.93
C GLU A 309 24.73 7.57 -1.78
N GLY A 310 24.24 6.51 -1.15
CA GLY A 310 23.64 5.36 -1.84
C GLY A 310 22.51 5.81 -2.77
N LEU A 311 21.64 6.72 -2.31
CA LEU A 311 20.55 7.28 -3.11
C LEU A 311 21.06 8.03 -4.34
N ARG A 312 22.11 8.86 -4.20
CA ARG A 312 22.72 9.55 -5.35
C ARG A 312 23.28 8.57 -6.37
N GLU A 313 23.90 7.49 -5.91
CA GLU A 313 24.41 6.43 -6.80
C GLU A 313 23.28 5.65 -7.47
N CYS A 314 22.18 5.34 -6.76
CA CYS A 314 20.97 4.75 -7.32
C CYS A 314 20.37 5.62 -8.45
N LEU A 315 20.23 6.92 -8.21
CA LEU A 315 19.67 7.86 -9.18
C LEU A 315 20.58 8.09 -10.40
N GLY A 316 21.90 7.95 -10.22
CA GLY A 316 22.89 8.05 -11.30
C GLY A 316 23.10 6.74 -12.07
N ALA A 317 22.59 5.61 -11.58
CA ALA A 317 22.78 4.31 -12.20
C ALA A 317 21.98 4.20 -13.53
N PRO A 318 22.58 3.66 -14.60
CA PRO A 318 21.87 3.47 -15.87
C PRO A 318 20.81 2.37 -15.71
N ARG A 319 19.54 2.70 -15.97
CA ARG A 319 18.41 1.74 -15.85
C ARG A 319 18.37 0.70 -16.98
N ASN A 320 18.93 1.02 -18.14
CA ASN A 320 18.92 0.16 -19.32
C ASN A 320 20.25 -0.59 -19.55
N GLY A 321 21.10 -0.67 -18.53
CA GLY A 321 22.41 -1.33 -18.63
C GLY A 321 22.32 -2.86 -18.49
N PRO A 322 23.33 -3.62 -18.95
CA PRO A 322 23.46 -5.07 -18.74
C PRO A 322 23.77 -5.45 -17.26
N GLY A 323 23.17 -4.74 -16.30
CA GLY A 323 23.40 -4.86 -14.85
C GLY A 323 22.18 -5.40 -14.10
N ALA A 324 22.04 -5.00 -12.84
CA ALA A 324 20.88 -5.38 -12.02
C ALA A 324 19.56 -4.98 -12.68
N SER A 325 18.52 -5.80 -12.45
CA SER A 325 17.15 -5.47 -12.84
C SER A 325 16.77 -4.08 -12.30
N GLU A 326 15.97 -3.34 -13.07
CA GLU A 326 15.44 -2.04 -12.64
C GLU A 326 14.75 -2.16 -11.27
N THR A 327 14.06 -3.28 -11.04
CA THR A 327 13.41 -3.65 -9.79
C THR A 327 14.39 -3.87 -8.63
N ALA A 328 15.54 -4.50 -8.85
CA ALA A 328 16.59 -4.64 -7.83
C ALA A 328 17.30 -3.30 -7.50
N LEU A 329 17.38 -2.38 -8.47
CA LEU A 329 17.81 -1.01 -8.24
C LEU A 329 16.76 -0.22 -7.45
N ALA A 330 15.48 -0.40 -7.75
CA ALA A 330 14.37 0.22 -7.02
C ALA A 330 14.29 -0.25 -5.56
N LEU A 331 14.61 -1.52 -5.27
CA LEU A 331 14.73 -2.00 -3.88
C LEU A 331 15.79 -1.22 -3.11
N ARG A 332 16.96 -0.99 -3.72
CA ARG A 332 18.08 -0.23 -3.11
C ARG A 332 17.75 1.25 -2.96
N GLU A 333 17.08 1.84 -3.94
CA GLU A 333 16.53 3.20 -3.86
C GLU A 333 15.58 3.29 -2.65
N GLY A 334 14.68 2.32 -2.49
CA GLY A 334 13.77 2.20 -1.35
C GLY A 334 14.52 2.12 -0.01
N LEU A 335 15.55 1.27 0.09
CA LEU A 335 16.38 1.17 1.30
C LEU A 335 17.09 2.49 1.65
N CYS A 336 17.58 3.21 0.64
CA CYS A 336 18.22 4.50 0.87
C CYS A 336 17.19 5.57 1.31
N LEU A 337 16.02 5.61 0.69
CA LEU A 337 14.94 6.54 1.05
C LEU A 337 14.37 6.23 2.45
N GLU A 338 14.23 4.95 2.80
CA GLU A 338 13.83 4.51 4.14
C GLU A 338 14.85 5.00 5.17
N GLY A 339 16.14 4.78 4.91
CA GLY A 339 17.24 5.20 5.79
C GLY A 339 17.40 6.72 5.93
N THR A 340 16.87 7.52 5.01
CA THR A 340 16.83 8.99 5.13
C THR A 340 15.51 9.52 5.70
N GLY A 341 14.57 8.66 6.07
CA GLY A 341 13.27 9.03 6.63
C GLY A 341 12.25 9.52 5.59
N LEU A 342 12.50 9.30 4.30
CA LEU A 342 11.57 9.62 3.20
C LEU A 342 10.63 8.44 2.94
N TRP A 343 9.77 8.15 3.93
CA TRP A 343 8.97 6.91 3.99
C TRP A 343 8.01 6.73 2.82
N TRP A 344 7.44 7.82 2.31
CA TRP A 344 6.49 7.78 1.21
C TRP A 344 7.20 7.41 -0.10
N GLU A 345 8.29 8.09 -0.41
CA GLU A 345 9.12 7.82 -1.58
C GLU A 345 9.73 6.42 -1.50
N ALA A 346 10.17 6.00 -0.30
CA ALA A 346 10.65 4.65 -0.06
C ALA A 346 9.57 3.60 -0.40
N SER A 347 8.33 3.81 0.07
CA SER A 347 7.19 2.93 -0.25
C SER A 347 6.94 2.82 -1.76
N ASN A 348 7.03 3.94 -2.49
CA ASN A 348 6.87 3.95 -3.95
C ASN A 348 8.01 3.23 -4.67
N ALA A 349 9.25 3.39 -4.20
CA ALA A 349 10.41 2.67 -4.74
C ALA A 349 10.28 1.16 -4.49
N TYR A 350 9.88 0.75 -3.30
CA TYR A 350 9.60 -0.65 -3.01
C TYR A 350 8.44 -1.22 -3.81
N GLN A 351 7.37 -0.46 -4.05
CA GLN A 351 6.27 -0.92 -4.89
C GLN A 351 6.74 -1.32 -6.29
N LYS A 352 7.68 -0.58 -6.87
CA LYS A 352 8.28 -0.96 -8.17
C LYS A 352 9.10 -2.25 -8.08
N ALA A 353 9.69 -2.54 -6.93
CA ALA A 353 10.48 -3.75 -6.70
C ALA A 353 9.63 -4.99 -6.37
N GLU A 354 8.32 -4.87 -6.16
CA GLU A 354 7.43 -6.02 -5.90
C GLU A 354 7.27 -6.96 -7.09
N ASP A 355 7.45 -6.42 -8.31
CA ASP A 355 7.33 -7.14 -9.56
C ASP A 355 8.68 -7.78 -9.98
N ASP A 356 9.70 -7.77 -9.12
CA ASP A 356 10.95 -8.45 -9.40
C ASP A 356 10.72 -9.96 -9.55
N PRO A 357 11.27 -10.61 -10.60
CA PRO A 357 11.15 -12.05 -10.77
C PRO A 357 11.79 -12.82 -9.60
N ASN A 358 12.82 -12.25 -8.95
CA ASN A 358 13.42 -12.83 -7.77
C ASN A 358 12.51 -12.63 -6.56
N VAL A 359 11.93 -13.72 -6.06
CA VAL A 359 10.97 -13.67 -4.95
C VAL A 359 11.58 -13.08 -3.67
N ALA A 360 12.88 -13.27 -3.43
CA ALA A 360 13.54 -12.67 -2.26
C ALA A 360 13.56 -11.13 -2.35
N VAL A 361 13.77 -10.56 -3.55
CA VAL A 361 13.71 -9.12 -3.80
C VAL A 361 12.29 -8.60 -3.59
N ALA A 362 11.29 -9.28 -4.16
CA ALA A 362 9.88 -8.90 -4.02
C ALA A 362 9.41 -8.96 -2.56
N VAL A 363 9.81 -10.00 -1.82
CA VAL A 363 9.50 -10.15 -0.39
C VAL A 363 10.18 -9.08 0.47
N ALA A 364 11.46 -8.80 0.20
CA ALA A 364 12.18 -7.70 0.83
C ALA A 364 11.48 -6.36 0.61
N ALA A 365 11.01 -6.10 -0.62
CA ALA A 365 10.27 -4.90 -0.96
C ALA A 365 8.93 -4.81 -0.20
N LEU A 366 8.18 -5.91 -0.10
CA LEU A 366 6.92 -5.97 0.67
C LEU A 366 7.15 -5.63 2.15
N LEU A 367 8.21 -6.16 2.76
CA LEU A 367 8.59 -5.83 4.14
C LEU A 367 8.99 -4.36 4.27
N GLY A 368 9.75 -3.83 3.32
CA GLY A 368 10.09 -2.40 3.26
C GLY A 368 8.84 -1.51 3.23
N ARG A 369 7.86 -1.81 2.36
CA ARG A 369 6.58 -1.08 2.34
C ARG A 369 5.80 -1.23 3.63
N ALA A 370 5.80 -2.42 4.23
CA ALA A 370 5.11 -2.65 5.49
C ALA A 370 5.70 -1.79 6.62
N ARG A 371 7.03 -1.66 6.68
CA ARG A 371 7.70 -0.74 7.62
C ARG A 371 7.36 0.72 7.34
N CYS A 372 7.43 1.15 6.08
CA CYS A 372 7.04 2.52 5.70
C CYS A 372 5.58 2.83 6.06
N ALA A 373 4.65 1.88 5.83
CA ALA A 373 3.24 2.04 6.15
C ALA A 373 3.01 2.12 7.68
N ALA A 374 3.67 1.26 8.46
CA ALA A 374 3.61 1.29 9.92
C ALA A 374 4.15 2.62 10.47
N GLN A 375 5.26 3.12 9.91
CA GLN A 375 5.86 4.40 10.32
C GLN A 375 4.97 5.61 9.99
N GLN A 376 4.14 5.51 8.95
CA GLN A 376 3.15 6.51 8.56
C GLN A 376 1.81 6.38 9.32
N GLY A 377 1.68 5.42 10.25
CA GLY A 377 0.44 5.16 10.98
C GLY A 377 -0.63 4.39 10.19
N SER A 378 -0.30 3.86 9.00
CA SER A 378 -1.21 3.07 8.17
C SER A 378 -1.13 1.59 8.53
N TYR A 379 -1.61 1.24 9.73
CA TYR A 379 -1.49 -0.11 10.29
C TYR A 379 -2.25 -1.18 9.49
N THR A 380 -3.42 -0.83 8.93
CA THR A 380 -4.20 -1.73 8.06
C THR A 380 -3.41 -2.15 6.83
N LEU A 381 -2.76 -1.18 6.16
CA LEU A 381 -1.92 -1.46 4.99
C LEU A 381 -0.68 -2.27 5.39
N ALA A 382 -0.04 -1.91 6.51
CA ALA A 382 1.13 -2.62 7.01
C ALA A 382 0.82 -4.11 7.29
N ARG A 383 -0.32 -4.40 7.95
CA ARG A 383 -0.80 -5.79 8.16
C ARG A 383 -1.06 -6.51 6.84
N ALA A 384 -1.78 -5.87 5.91
CA ALA A 384 -2.04 -6.46 4.60
C ALA A 384 -0.75 -6.83 3.83
N LEU A 385 0.29 -6.00 3.94
CA LEU A 385 1.61 -6.26 3.34
C LEU A 385 2.36 -7.39 4.05
N THR A 386 2.41 -7.40 5.39
CA THR A 386 3.03 -8.52 6.14
C THR A 386 2.32 -9.85 5.88
N ARG A 387 1.00 -9.86 5.70
CA ARG A 387 0.26 -11.04 5.24
C ARG A 387 0.76 -11.56 3.90
N ARG A 388 0.97 -10.67 2.91
CA ARG A 388 1.52 -11.06 1.59
C ARG A 388 2.93 -11.64 1.71
N VAL A 389 3.71 -11.17 2.68
CA VAL A 389 5.04 -11.72 2.99
C VAL A 389 4.92 -13.14 3.56
N VAL A 390 4.04 -13.36 4.54
CA VAL A 390 3.80 -14.70 5.08
C VAL A 390 3.36 -15.66 3.97
N PHE A 391 2.47 -15.22 3.07
CA PHE A 391 2.04 -16.00 1.91
C PHE A 391 3.16 -16.39 0.95
N ARG A 392 4.36 -15.79 1.02
CA ARG A 392 5.50 -16.15 0.16
C ARG A 392 6.68 -16.74 0.93
N SER A 393 6.54 -16.89 2.25
CA SER A 393 7.65 -17.25 3.14
C SER A 393 8.21 -18.66 2.91
N GLY A 394 7.42 -19.57 2.32
CA GLY A 394 7.85 -20.93 1.94
C GLY A 394 8.34 -21.07 0.50
N HIS A 395 8.48 -19.97 -0.25
CA HIS A 395 9.09 -20.02 -1.57
C HIS A 395 10.57 -20.42 -1.43
N PRO A 396 11.13 -21.28 -2.30
CA PRO A 396 12.53 -21.71 -2.21
C PRO A 396 13.54 -20.56 -2.16
N GLY A 397 13.28 -19.47 -2.87
CA GLY A 397 14.07 -18.22 -2.84
C GLY A 397 14.12 -17.53 -1.47
N CYS A 398 13.23 -17.89 -0.54
CA CYS A 398 13.18 -17.34 0.82
C CYS A 398 13.79 -18.27 1.88
N HIS A 399 14.25 -19.47 1.50
CA HIS A 399 14.83 -20.42 2.45
C HIS A 399 16.09 -19.85 3.11
N GLY A 400 16.17 -19.91 4.44
CA GLY A 400 17.30 -19.41 5.22
C GLY A 400 17.32 -17.88 5.42
N LEU A 401 16.30 -17.16 4.94
CA LEU A 401 16.20 -15.71 5.09
C LEU A 401 15.38 -15.26 6.32
N GLU A 402 14.77 -16.17 7.08
CA GLU A 402 13.95 -15.82 8.28
C GLU A 402 12.83 -14.81 7.98
N VAL A 403 12.31 -14.84 6.74
CA VAL A 403 11.28 -13.92 6.25
C VAL A 403 10.02 -13.93 7.11
N ARG A 404 9.64 -15.12 7.58
CA ARG A 404 8.43 -15.30 8.39
C ARG A 404 8.61 -14.68 9.77
N GLU A 405 9.75 -14.93 10.41
CA GLU A 405 10.10 -14.40 11.73
C GLU A 405 10.12 -12.87 11.71
N GLU A 406 10.68 -12.29 10.65
CA GLU A 406 10.67 -10.86 10.39
C GLU A 406 9.25 -10.29 10.20
N ALA A 407 8.39 -10.98 9.42
CA ALA A 407 7.00 -10.57 9.24
C ALA A 407 6.20 -10.65 10.55
N GLN A 408 6.42 -11.68 11.36
CA GLN A 408 5.80 -11.83 12.68
C GLN A 408 6.22 -10.71 13.63
N TYR A 409 7.52 -10.41 13.69
CA TYR A 409 8.01 -9.30 14.50
C TYR A 409 7.38 -7.97 14.08
N LEU A 410 7.33 -7.68 12.78
CA LEU A 410 6.73 -6.46 12.29
C LEU A 410 5.23 -6.37 12.63
N ARG A 411 4.50 -7.49 12.58
CA ARG A 411 3.10 -7.55 13.02
C ARG A 411 2.97 -7.25 14.52
N SER A 412 3.77 -7.89 15.37
CA SER A 412 3.78 -7.59 16.82
C SER A 412 4.11 -6.13 17.10
N LYS A 413 5.04 -5.53 16.33
CA LYS A 413 5.35 -4.10 16.42
C LYS A 413 4.15 -3.23 15.99
N ILE A 414 3.46 -3.58 14.92
CA ILE A 414 2.25 -2.87 14.47
C ILE A 414 1.16 -2.94 15.55
N ASP A 415 0.93 -4.11 16.15
CA ASP A 415 -0.05 -4.30 17.21
C ASP A 415 0.30 -3.47 18.47
N ALA A 416 1.58 -3.40 18.83
CA ALA A 416 2.05 -2.54 19.92
C ALA A 416 1.83 -1.05 19.62
N LEU A 417 2.15 -0.61 18.40
CA LEU A 417 1.94 0.78 17.97
C LEU A 417 0.45 1.17 17.95
N GLU A 418 -0.41 0.30 17.41
CA GLU A 418 -1.85 0.55 17.32
C GLU A 418 -2.52 0.61 18.70
N SER A 419 -2.06 -0.22 19.65
CA SER A 419 -2.54 -0.20 21.04
C SER A 419 -1.96 0.94 21.88
N GLY A 420 -1.03 1.74 21.33
CA GLY A 420 -0.29 2.76 22.07
C GLY A 420 0.68 2.20 23.11
N ALA A 421 0.96 0.89 23.06
CA ALA A 421 1.96 0.26 23.89
C ALA A 421 3.36 0.74 23.49
N ALA A 422 4.28 0.78 24.46
CA ALA A 422 5.67 1.11 24.16
C ALA A 422 6.22 0.11 23.13
N PRO A 423 6.96 0.57 22.10
CA PRO A 423 7.56 -0.32 21.11
C PRO A 423 8.44 -1.36 21.81
N LEU A 424 8.39 -2.60 21.34
CA LEU A 424 9.30 -3.65 21.80
C LEU A 424 10.75 -3.15 21.63
N HIS A 425 11.52 -3.15 22.71
CA HIS A 425 12.93 -2.77 22.64
C HIS A 425 13.69 -3.78 21.76
N ALA A 426 14.41 -3.27 20.75
CA ALA A 426 15.15 -4.08 19.79
C ALA A 426 16.18 -5.04 20.44
N GLY A 427 16.64 -4.73 21.66
CA GLY A 427 17.60 -5.56 22.40
C GLY A 427 17.05 -6.84 23.02
N VAL A 428 15.75 -7.12 22.92
CA VAL A 428 15.13 -8.34 23.48
C VAL A 428 15.33 -9.57 22.57
N LEU A 429 15.67 -9.36 21.29
CA LEU A 429 15.85 -10.45 20.34
C LEU A 429 17.31 -10.92 20.28
N ALA A 430 17.50 -12.24 20.32
CA ALA A 430 18.82 -12.87 20.33
C ALA A 430 19.61 -12.69 19.01
N GLN A 431 18.93 -12.31 17.93
CA GLN A 431 19.53 -11.92 16.65
C GLN A 431 18.95 -10.59 16.17
N PRO A 432 19.77 -9.70 15.58
CA PRO A 432 19.28 -8.46 15.01
C PRO A 432 18.40 -8.78 13.80
N LEU A 433 17.08 -8.78 14.00
CA LEU A 433 16.13 -8.95 12.91
C LEU A 433 16.33 -7.83 11.87
N PRO A 434 16.10 -8.09 10.58
CA PRO A 434 16.23 -7.06 9.55
C PRO A 434 15.37 -5.82 9.76
N SER A 435 14.26 -5.96 10.46
CA SER A 435 13.38 -4.88 10.91
C SER A 435 14.06 -3.91 11.86
N THR A 436 15.20 -4.27 12.45
CA THR A 436 16.01 -3.38 13.29
C THR A 436 16.83 -2.39 12.44
N SER A 437 17.13 -2.71 11.18
CA SER A 437 17.84 -1.82 10.26
C SER A 437 17.65 -2.23 8.80
N ALA A 438 17.26 -1.26 7.96
CA ALA A 438 17.15 -1.44 6.50
C ALA A 438 18.39 -2.13 5.88
N CYS A 439 19.59 -1.90 6.43
CA CYS A 439 20.84 -2.48 5.93
C CYS A 439 20.84 -4.02 5.88
N ASN A 440 20.20 -4.67 6.84
CA ASN A 440 20.19 -6.13 6.97
C ASN A 440 19.45 -6.83 5.81
N CYS A 441 18.61 -6.08 5.09
CA CYS A 441 17.90 -6.56 3.91
C CYS A 441 18.87 -6.93 2.77
N LEU A 442 20.03 -6.28 2.66
CA LEU A 442 21.02 -6.63 1.63
C LEU A 442 21.68 -7.98 1.90
N ASP A 443 21.84 -8.33 3.17
CA ASP A 443 22.42 -9.63 3.56
C ASP A 443 21.45 -10.79 3.28
N TRP A 444 20.15 -10.50 3.10
CA TRP A 444 19.21 -11.47 2.56
C TRP A 444 19.43 -11.70 1.07
N LEU A 445 19.60 -10.64 0.29
CA LEU A 445 19.77 -10.75 -1.16
C LEU A 445 21.04 -11.52 -1.52
N GLU A 446 22.10 -11.40 -0.73
CA GLU A 446 23.35 -12.16 -0.93
C GLU A 446 23.23 -13.62 -0.52
N ARG A 447 22.38 -13.94 0.47
CA ARG A 447 22.12 -15.31 0.92
C ARG A 447 21.02 -16.02 0.13
N ALA A 448 20.18 -15.26 -0.59
CA ALA A 448 19.08 -15.80 -1.35
C ALA A 448 19.62 -16.85 -2.33
N PRO A 449 19.13 -18.10 -2.28
CA PRO A 449 19.58 -19.13 -3.19
C PRO A 449 19.27 -18.68 -4.62
N ALA A 450 20.15 -19.05 -5.57
CA ALA A 450 19.83 -18.90 -6.98
C ALA A 450 18.49 -19.58 -7.24
N GLU A 451 17.53 -18.84 -7.82
CA GLU A 451 16.18 -19.35 -7.93
C GLU A 451 16.19 -20.70 -8.66
N PRO A 452 15.59 -21.75 -8.07
CA PRO A 452 15.40 -22.98 -8.79
C PRO A 452 14.52 -22.69 -10.00
N VAL A 453 14.85 -23.29 -11.14
CA VAL A 453 14.00 -23.23 -12.34
C VAL A 453 12.58 -23.61 -11.91
N PRO A 454 11.56 -22.76 -12.16
CA PRO A 454 10.21 -23.01 -11.69
C PRO A 454 9.77 -24.38 -12.17
N GLY A 455 9.59 -25.31 -11.23
CA GLY A 455 8.99 -26.60 -11.50
C GLY A 455 7.56 -26.39 -11.99
N PRO A 456 6.96 -27.37 -12.69
CA PRO A 456 5.55 -27.28 -13.08
C PRO A 456 4.72 -26.99 -11.82
N SER A 457 3.99 -25.87 -11.83
CA SER A 457 3.21 -25.38 -10.69
C SER A 457 2.08 -26.37 -10.38
N ARG A 458 2.37 -27.34 -9.54
CA ARG A 458 1.36 -28.21 -8.96
C ARG A 458 0.86 -27.55 -7.69
N ASP A 459 -0.46 -27.40 -7.60
CA ASP A 459 -1.11 -27.05 -6.34
C ASP A 459 -0.78 -28.16 -5.33
N VAL A 460 -0.11 -27.81 -4.23
CA VAL A 460 0.24 -28.70 -3.13
C VAL A 460 -0.39 -28.15 -1.85
N LEU A 461 -1.05 -29.00 -1.09
CA LEU A 461 -1.51 -28.69 0.26
C LEU A 461 -1.34 -29.94 1.12
N GLU A 462 -0.42 -29.86 2.07
CA GLU A 462 -0.07 -30.96 2.96
C GLU A 462 -0.16 -30.48 4.41
N VAL A 463 -0.81 -31.27 5.26
CA VAL A 463 -0.92 -31.02 6.70
C VAL A 463 -0.07 -32.05 7.44
N HIS A 464 0.89 -31.57 8.21
CA HIS A 464 1.84 -32.36 8.96
C HIS A 464 1.50 -32.31 10.46
N ARG A 465 1.49 -33.47 11.11
CA ARG A 465 1.44 -33.58 12.58
C ARG A 465 2.86 -33.71 13.11
N ALA A 466 3.27 -32.81 13.99
CA ALA A 466 4.54 -32.94 14.68
C ALA A 466 4.48 -34.10 15.70
N PHE A 467 5.44 -35.01 15.65
CA PHE A 467 5.54 -36.14 16.61
C PHE A 467 6.07 -35.71 17.99
N THR A 468 6.59 -34.49 18.13
CA THR A 468 7.37 -34.02 19.28
C THR A 468 6.53 -33.60 20.50
N GLY A 469 5.34 -34.17 20.68
CA GLY A 469 4.51 -33.96 21.87
C GLY A 469 3.75 -32.63 21.95
N SER A 470 4.03 -31.67 21.06
CA SER A 470 3.14 -30.54 20.83
C SER A 470 2.19 -30.90 19.69
N GLU A 471 0.88 -30.95 19.94
CA GLU A 471 -0.16 -31.21 18.92
C GLU A 471 -0.32 -30.06 17.90
N VAL A 472 0.76 -29.32 17.62
CA VAL A 472 0.77 -28.21 16.68
C VAL A 472 0.81 -28.79 15.27
N LEU A 473 -0.32 -28.66 14.59
CA LEU A 473 -0.41 -28.93 13.16
C LEU A 473 0.41 -27.89 12.38
N ARG A 474 1.19 -28.38 11.43
CA ARG A 474 1.93 -27.55 10.48
C ARG A 474 1.42 -27.82 9.08
N VAL A 475 1.57 -26.85 8.19
CA VAL A 475 1.09 -26.95 6.82
C VAL A 475 2.15 -26.49 5.85
N THR A 476 2.27 -27.22 4.75
CA THR A 476 2.99 -26.80 3.54
C THR A 476 1.96 -26.59 2.43
N VAL A 477 1.92 -25.38 1.89
CA VAL A 477 0.94 -24.97 0.88
C VAL A 477 1.67 -24.31 -0.28
N ARG A 478 1.33 -24.70 -1.50
CA ARG A 478 1.70 -24.05 -2.75
C ARG A 478 0.46 -23.99 -3.61
N LEU A 479 -0.21 -22.85 -3.63
CA LEU A 479 -1.45 -22.65 -4.38
C LEU A 479 -1.37 -21.37 -5.20
N THR A 480 -1.92 -21.44 -6.41
CA THR A 480 -2.23 -20.26 -7.21
C THR A 480 -3.26 -19.36 -6.50
N PRO A 481 -3.44 -18.08 -6.92
CA PRO A 481 -4.44 -17.20 -6.32
C PRO A 481 -5.86 -17.77 -6.39
N ARG A 482 -6.54 -17.93 -5.24
CA ARG A 482 -7.88 -18.52 -5.13
C ARG A 482 -8.67 -17.85 -3.99
N PRO A 483 -10.02 -17.89 -3.98
CA PRO A 483 -10.81 -17.34 -2.87
C PRO A 483 -10.37 -17.91 -1.52
N ALA A 484 -10.30 -17.07 -0.48
CA ALA A 484 -9.86 -17.49 0.86
C ALA A 484 -10.65 -18.70 1.38
N ILE A 485 -11.96 -18.73 1.15
CA ILE A 485 -12.81 -19.86 1.53
C ILE A 485 -12.42 -21.19 0.84
N ALA A 486 -11.96 -21.14 -0.41
CA ALA A 486 -11.52 -22.34 -1.12
C ALA A 486 -10.24 -22.91 -0.50
N VAL A 487 -9.31 -22.03 -0.10
CA VAL A 487 -8.10 -22.41 0.63
C VAL A 487 -8.46 -23.03 1.99
N LEU A 488 -9.36 -22.39 2.75
CA LEU A 488 -9.80 -22.91 4.06
C LEU A 488 -10.49 -24.28 3.95
N ARG A 489 -11.32 -24.50 2.93
CA ARG A 489 -11.94 -25.81 2.67
C ARG A 489 -10.92 -26.88 2.28
N ALA A 490 -9.93 -26.53 1.45
CA ALA A 490 -8.86 -27.45 1.08
C ALA A 490 -8.00 -27.80 2.30
N LEU A 491 -7.68 -26.81 3.14
CA LEU A 491 -6.98 -27.00 4.40
C LEU A 491 -7.77 -27.90 5.36
N GLY A 492 -9.08 -27.64 5.51
CA GLY A 492 -9.95 -28.49 6.30
C GLY A 492 -9.97 -29.92 5.81
N SER A 493 -10.16 -30.14 4.51
CA SER A 493 -10.13 -31.48 3.90
C SER A 493 -8.82 -32.23 4.18
N ALA A 494 -7.67 -31.57 4.00
CA ALA A 494 -6.36 -32.18 4.25
C ALA A 494 -6.10 -32.45 5.74
N ALA A 495 -6.65 -31.62 6.64
CA ALA A 495 -6.56 -31.82 8.09
C ALA A 495 -7.60 -32.81 8.64
N GLY A 496 -8.58 -33.24 7.83
CA GLY A 496 -9.72 -34.05 8.28
C GLY A 496 -10.79 -33.25 9.01
N TRP A 497 -10.89 -31.94 8.76
CA TRP A 497 -11.87 -31.04 9.36
C TRP A 497 -13.05 -30.74 8.44
N LYS A 498 -14.24 -30.68 9.03
CA LYS A 498 -15.43 -30.09 8.41
C LYS A 498 -15.40 -28.57 8.59
N VAL A 499 -15.30 -27.82 7.49
CA VAL A 499 -15.37 -26.35 7.52
C VAL A 499 -16.83 -25.90 7.59
N GLN A 500 -17.20 -25.17 8.63
CA GLN A 500 -18.55 -24.64 8.84
C GLN A 500 -18.53 -23.11 8.90
N ALA A 501 -19.43 -22.47 8.14
CA ALA A 501 -19.56 -21.01 8.07
C ALA A 501 -20.99 -20.63 7.66
N SER A 502 -21.48 -19.48 8.13
CA SER A 502 -22.74 -18.89 7.63
C SER A 502 -22.54 -18.27 6.24
N ASP A 503 -23.63 -18.04 5.50
CA ASP A 503 -23.59 -17.41 4.18
C ASP A 503 -22.96 -16.00 4.21
N SER A 504 -23.18 -15.24 5.29
CA SER A 504 -22.56 -13.93 5.50
C SER A 504 -21.03 -14.04 5.60
N VAL A 505 -20.52 -15.01 6.36
CA VAL A 505 -19.08 -15.28 6.49
C VAL A 505 -18.48 -15.75 5.16
N LEU A 506 -19.20 -16.60 4.42
CA LEU A 506 -18.78 -17.05 3.09
C LEU A 506 -18.64 -15.87 2.12
N ALA A 507 -19.52 -14.88 2.20
CA ALA A 507 -19.45 -13.67 1.38
C ALA A 507 -18.19 -12.83 1.67
N LEU A 508 -17.79 -12.71 2.94
CA LEU A 508 -16.58 -11.98 3.35
C LEU A 508 -15.27 -12.65 2.90
N LEU A 509 -15.29 -13.94 2.60
CA LEU A 509 -14.12 -14.75 2.21
C LEU A 509 -14.03 -15.02 0.69
N LYS A 510 -14.79 -14.27 -0.13
CA LYS A 510 -14.78 -14.40 -1.60
C LYS A 510 -13.54 -13.79 -2.25
N ALA A 511 -12.89 -12.83 -1.60
CA ALA A 511 -11.70 -12.18 -2.14
C ALA A 511 -10.59 -13.22 -2.38
N PRO A 512 -9.90 -13.17 -3.54
CA PRO A 512 -8.79 -14.05 -3.81
C PRO A 512 -7.61 -13.74 -2.89
N VAL A 513 -6.96 -14.79 -2.42
CA VAL A 513 -5.69 -14.76 -1.68
C VAL A 513 -4.63 -15.50 -2.50
N GLY A 514 -3.41 -14.99 -2.48
CA GLY A 514 -2.26 -15.67 -3.06
C GLY A 514 -1.47 -14.84 -4.09
N PRO A 515 -0.43 -15.42 -4.71
CA PRO A 515 -0.01 -16.83 -4.59
C PRO A 515 0.35 -17.19 -3.14
N LEU A 516 0.02 -18.42 -2.75
CA LEU A 516 0.21 -18.91 -1.38
C LEU A 516 1.26 -20.01 -1.37
N GLU A 517 2.43 -19.69 -0.86
CA GLU A 517 3.63 -20.51 -0.74
C GLU A 517 4.17 -20.42 0.68
N VAL A 518 3.76 -21.39 1.51
CA VAL A 518 4.22 -21.53 2.90
C VAL A 518 4.77 -22.92 3.11
N ASP A 519 5.81 -23.03 3.94
CA ASP A 519 6.47 -24.29 4.24
C ASP A 519 6.53 -24.51 5.76
N HIS A 520 5.96 -25.62 6.23
CA HIS A 520 5.92 -26.01 7.63
C HIS A 520 5.43 -24.93 8.63
N VAL A 521 4.46 -24.11 8.21
CA VAL A 521 3.89 -23.02 9.03
C VAL A 521 2.81 -23.58 9.97
N PRO A 522 2.71 -23.12 11.25
CA PRO A 522 1.61 -23.49 12.13
C PRO A 522 0.25 -23.20 11.49
N VAL A 523 -0.68 -24.15 11.57
CA VAL A 523 -2.01 -23.98 10.97
C VAL A 523 -2.75 -22.78 11.57
N SER A 524 -2.61 -22.53 12.87
CA SER A 524 -3.19 -21.35 13.53
C SER A 524 -2.68 -20.03 12.94
N GLU A 525 -1.39 -19.95 12.61
CA GLU A 525 -0.80 -18.78 11.96
C GLU A 525 -1.38 -18.58 10.57
N LEU A 526 -1.43 -19.63 9.74
CA LEU A 526 -2.03 -19.54 8.40
C LEU A 526 -3.50 -19.14 8.45
N LEU A 527 -4.29 -19.73 9.36
CA LEU A 527 -5.70 -19.38 9.57
C LEU A 527 -5.84 -17.91 9.96
N GLY A 528 -5.04 -17.44 10.92
CA GLY A 528 -5.01 -16.04 11.35
C GLY A 528 -4.74 -15.09 10.19
N VAL A 529 -3.76 -15.41 9.35
CA VAL A 529 -3.38 -14.60 8.18
C VAL A 529 -4.47 -14.62 7.09
N LEU A 530 -5.12 -15.77 6.86
CA LEU A 530 -6.20 -15.90 5.86
C LEU A 530 -7.47 -15.13 6.26
N THR A 531 -7.76 -15.00 7.55
CA THR A 531 -8.95 -14.28 8.05
C THR A 531 -8.66 -12.86 8.52
N GLU A 532 -7.40 -12.41 8.51
CA GLU A 532 -7.02 -11.08 8.95
C GLU A 532 -7.66 -10.00 8.07
N GLY A 533 -8.29 -9.00 8.71
CA GLY A 533 -8.94 -7.88 8.03
C GLY A 533 -10.28 -8.21 7.34
N THR A 534 -10.75 -9.46 7.39
CA THR A 534 -12.05 -9.84 6.79
C THR A 534 -13.23 -9.75 7.75
N GLY A 535 -12.96 -9.48 9.04
CA GLY A 535 -13.98 -9.54 10.10
C GLY A 535 -14.42 -10.96 10.45
N VAL A 536 -13.66 -11.99 10.03
CA VAL A 536 -13.96 -13.39 10.34
C VAL A 536 -13.05 -13.89 11.46
N ALA A 537 -13.64 -14.50 12.48
CA ALA A 537 -12.95 -15.28 13.50
C ALA A 537 -13.04 -16.78 13.16
N TRP A 538 -12.12 -17.56 13.73
CA TRP A 538 -12.08 -19.00 13.54
C TRP A 538 -11.82 -19.72 14.87
N VAL A 539 -12.33 -20.94 14.98
CA VAL A 539 -12.03 -21.85 16.07
C VAL A 539 -11.95 -23.28 15.53
N ILE A 540 -10.96 -24.04 16.01
CA ILE A 540 -10.83 -25.47 15.72
C ILE A 540 -11.42 -26.22 16.91
N GLN A 541 -12.43 -27.06 16.69
CA GLN A 541 -13.03 -27.90 17.75
C GLN A 541 -13.20 -29.32 17.22
N SER A 542 -12.62 -30.30 17.92
CA SER A 542 -12.68 -31.73 17.58
C SER A 542 -12.26 -32.01 16.13
N ASP A 543 -13.23 -32.14 15.23
CA ASP A 543 -13.13 -32.47 13.81
C ASP A 543 -13.67 -31.33 12.90
N GLY A 544 -13.82 -30.12 13.42
CA GLY A 544 -14.39 -28.99 12.70
C GLY A 544 -13.55 -27.71 12.77
N LEU A 545 -13.56 -26.96 11.65
CA LEU A 545 -13.10 -25.57 11.58
C LEU A 545 -14.34 -24.69 11.45
N PHE A 546 -14.66 -23.95 12.52
CA PHE A 546 -15.83 -23.09 12.59
C PHE A 546 -15.42 -21.66 12.33
N LEU A 547 -16.06 -21.01 11.35
CA LEU A 547 -15.83 -19.63 10.97
C LEU A 547 -17.04 -18.79 11.38
N THR A 548 -16.80 -17.72 12.13
CA THR A 548 -17.84 -16.82 12.65
C THR A 548 -17.53 -15.38 12.27
N GLN A 549 -18.56 -14.58 12.06
CA GLN A 549 -18.39 -13.15 11.84
C GLN A 549 -18.13 -12.48 13.20
N ARG A 550 -17.10 -11.65 13.30
CA ARG A 550 -16.85 -10.86 14.51
C ARG A 550 -17.93 -9.80 14.65
N GLU A 551 -18.48 -9.67 15.85
CA GLU A 551 -19.31 -8.53 16.18
C GLU A 551 -18.43 -7.28 16.27
N ARG A 552 -18.97 -6.15 15.82
CA ARG A 552 -18.24 -4.88 15.78
C ARG A 552 -18.04 -4.40 17.24
N GLY A 553 -16.88 -4.67 17.80
CA GLY A 553 -16.55 -4.33 19.20
C GLY A 553 -15.80 -5.42 19.96
N ASP A 554 -15.76 -6.65 19.44
CA ASP A 554 -14.97 -7.72 20.04
C ASP A 554 -13.48 -7.45 19.87
N VAL A 555 -12.82 -7.08 20.96
CA VAL A 555 -11.36 -7.01 21.04
C VAL A 555 -10.83 -8.44 20.98
N LEU A 556 -9.82 -8.66 20.13
CA LEU A 556 -9.07 -9.93 20.06
C LEU A 556 -8.58 -10.34 21.47
N PRO A 557 -8.83 -11.58 21.92
CA PRO A 557 -8.19 -12.10 23.13
C PRO A 557 -6.69 -12.30 22.97
#